data_AF-A0A7S1Q1K8-F1
#
_entry.id   AF-A0A7S1Q1K8-F1
#
_cell.length_a   1.000
_cell.length_b   1.000
_cell.length_c   1.000
_cell.angle_alpha   90.00
_cell.angle_beta   90.00
_cell.angle_gamma   90.00
#
_symmetry.space_group_name_H-M   'P 1'
#
loop_
_entity.id
_entity.type
_entity.pdbx_description
1 polymer ?
#
loop_
_entity_poly.entity_id
_entity_poly.type
_entity_poly.pdbx_seq_one_letter_code
_entity_poly.pdbx_strand_id
1 'polypeptide(L)'
;AIAPAGLRVDHYLTREGNWFVADQFYEKNVRWLKRDMADTLFIENRPMSVRSCNNNSILVEDFVRAEYMDTGRDFPVNDRALLTIKEIIQDLEESDMPVPEYLKDRKRRHKDIKQLPCHMAIKQMPDELAVGDFFFIGNKYKPTKAQEREIQNAVMKSPV
;
A
#
# COMPACT_ATOMS: atom_id res chain seq x y z
N ALA A 1 4.97 -21.61 -12.74
CA ALA A 1 5.86 -21.48 -13.93
C ALA A 1 6.95 -20.48 -13.57
N ILE A 2 8.22 -20.75 -13.86
CA ILE A 2 9.31 -19.80 -13.59
C ILE A 2 9.17 -18.66 -14.59
N ALA A 3 9.05 -17.41 -14.12
CA ALA A 3 9.03 -16.27 -15.03
C ALA A 3 10.40 -16.18 -15.77
N PRO A 4 10.46 -15.66 -17.00
CA PRO A 4 11.68 -15.69 -17.83
C PRO A 4 12.95 -15.10 -17.18
N ALA A 5 12.81 -14.34 -16.09
CA ALA A 5 13.89 -13.74 -15.31
C ALA A 5 14.38 -14.57 -14.10
N GLY A 6 13.95 -15.84 -13.94
CA GLY A 6 14.28 -16.64 -12.75
C GLY A 6 13.47 -16.27 -11.49
N LEU A 7 12.49 -15.37 -11.64
CA LEU A 7 11.55 -14.97 -10.60
C LEU A 7 10.54 -16.09 -10.34
N ARG A 8 10.43 -16.50 -9.07
CA ARG A 8 9.36 -17.40 -8.61
C ARG A 8 8.08 -16.60 -8.43
N VAL A 9 7.21 -16.69 -9.42
CA VAL A 9 5.81 -16.30 -9.30
C VAL A 9 5.00 -17.59 -9.20
N ASP A 10 4.44 -17.86 -8.02
CA ASP A 10 3.69 -19.10 -7.79
C ASP A 10 2.32 -19.06 -8.48
N HIS A 11 1.68 -17.90 -8.47
CA HIS A 11 0.35 -17.68 -9.07
C HIS A 11 0.26 -16.29 -9.72
N TYR A 12 -0.46 -16.21 -10.83
CA TYR A 12 -0.82 -14.94 -11.47
C TYR A 12 -2.36 -14.84 -11.51
N LEU A 13 -2.88 -13.67 -11.19
CA LEU A 13 -4.30 -13.37 -11.21
C LEU A 13 -4.54 -12.24 -12.20
N THR A 14 -5.50 -12.44 -13.11
CA THR A 14 -5.90 -11.41 -14.08
C THR A 14 -7.24 -10.83 -13.71
N ARG A 15 -7.57 -9.69 -14.33
CA ARG A 15 -8.86 -9.02 -14.17
C ARG A 15 -10.05 -9.86 -14.68
N GLU A 16 -9.78 -10.80 -15.57
CA GLU A 16 -10.77 -11.74 -16.09
C GLU A 16 -10.99 -12.84 -15.06
N GLY A 17 -11.97 -12.62 -14.18
CA GLY A 17 -12.37 -13.60 -13.17
C GLY A 17 -13.05 -12.95 -11.97
N ASN A 18 -13.52 -13.79 -11.06
CA ASN A 18 -14.20 -13.35 -9.83
C ASN A 18 -13.23 -12.86 -8.73
N TRP A 19 -11.97 -12.58 -9.09
CA TRP A 19 -10.93 -12.08 -8.19
C TRP A 19 -11.09 -10.60 -7.82
N PHE A 20 -11.98 -9.92 -8.52
CA PHE A 20 -12.35 -8.55 -8.27
C PHE A 20 -13.84 -8.48 -7.94
N VAL A 21 -14.21 -7.60 -7.01
CA VAL A 21 -15.60 -7.26 -6.76
C VAL A 21 -16.17 -6.67 -8.06
N ALA A 22 -17.40 -7.04 -8.40
CA ALA A 22 -18.12 -6.49 -9.54
C ALA A 22 -18.60 -5.04 -9.26
N ASP A 23 -17.69 -4.19 -8.84
CA ASP A 23 -17.89 -2.76 -8.63
C ASP A 23 -17.09 -1.94 -9.65
N GLN A 24 -17.30 -0.62 -9.65
CA GLN A 24 -16.55 0.30 -10.52
C GLN A 24 -15.11 0.53 -10.06
N PHE A 25 -14.73 -0.03 -8.92
CA PHE A 25 -13.51 0.30 -8.20
C PHE A 25 -12.43 -0.78 -8.33
N TYR A 26 -12.79 -1.95 -8.88
CA TYR A 26 -11.91 -3.11 -9.05
C TYR A 26 -11.25 -3.49 -7.73
N GLU A 27 -12.04 -3.56 -6.67
CA GLU A 27 -11.55 -4.06 -5.38
C GLU A 27 -11.14 -5.53 -5.51
N LYS A 28 -9.93 -5.88 -5.05
CA LYS A 28 -9.45 -7.26 -5.00
C LYS A 28 -10.20 -8.03 -3.91
N ASN A 29 -10.74 -9.19 -4.27
CA ASN A 29 -11.42 -10.06 -3.32
C ASN A 29 -10.40 -10.88 -2.52
N VAL A 30 -9.83 -10.29 -1.47
CA VAL A 30 -8.76 -10.92 -0.67
C VAL A 30 -9.17 -12.24 -0.01
N ARG A 31 -10.47 -12.41 0.30
CA ARG A 31 -11.01 -13.65 0.88
C ARG A 31 -10.77 -14.87 -0.01
N TRP A 32 -10.59 -14.65 -1.31
CA TRP A 32 -10.40 -15.73 -2.29
C TRP A 32 -8.96 -16.20 -2.37
N LEU A 33 -8.01 -15.43 -1.84
CA LEU A 33 -6.60 -15.84 -1.81
C LEU A 33 -6.37 -17.04 -0.90
N LYS A 34 -7.24 -17.26 0.10
CA LYS A 34 -7.12 -18.34 1.10
C LYS A 34 -5.71 -18.37 1.73
N ARG A 35 -5.17 -17.18 2.00
CA ARG A 35 -3.92 -16.93 2.72
C ARG A 35 -4.23 -16.30 4.07
N ASP A 36 -3.32 -16.46 5.02
CA ASP A 36 -3.49 -15.86 6.34
C ASP A 36 -3.25 -14.35 6.24
N MET A 37 -4.14 -13.53 6.80
CA MET A 37 -3.90 -12.09 6.80
C MET A 37 -2.80 -11.71 7.79
N ALA A 38 -2.38 -12.60 8.70
CA ALA A 38 -1.19 -12.36 9.52
C ALA A 38 0.11 -12.36 8.69
N ASP A 39 0.19 -13.16 7.62
CA ASP A 39 1.40 -13.35 6.79
C ASP A 39 1.33 -12.69 5.41
N THR A 40 0.19 -12.08 5.07
CA THR A 40 -0.05 -11.53 3.73
C THR A 40 0.11 -10.01 3.68
N LEU A 41 1.04 -9.56 2.85
CA LEU A 41 1.27 -8.15 2.50
C LEU A 41 0.82 -7.85 1.06
N PHE A 42 0.07 -6.77 0.88
CA PHE A 42 -0.35 -6.28 -0.44
C PHE A 42 0.44 -5.03 -0.82
N ILE A 43 1.02 -5.02 -2.03
CA ILE A 43 1.63 -3.84 -2.64
C ILE A 43 0.75 -3.38 -3.79
N GLU A 44 0.31 -2.13 -3.77
CA GLU A 44 -0.66 -1.61 -4.74
C GLU A 44 -0.49 -0.10 -4.96
N ASN A 45 -0.89 0.43 -6.11
CA ASN A 45 -0.81 1.87 -6.41
C ASN A 45 -2.16 2.61 -6.27
N ARG A 46 -3.27 1.86 -6.19
CA ARG A 46 -4.65 2.36 -6.10
C ARG A 46 -5.29 1.94 -4.76
N PRO A 47 -5.63 2.91 -3.88
CA PRO A 47 -6.25 2.62 -2.58
C PRO A 47 -7.53 1.80 -2.67
N MET A 48 -8.38 2.09 -3.66
CA MET A 48 -9.66 1.40 -3.86
C MET A 48 -9.51 -0.10 -4.12
N SER A 49 -8.43 -0.53 -4.77
CA SER A 49 -8.18 -1.94 -5.07
C SER A 49 -7.99 -2.79 -3.80
N VAL A 50 -7.64 -2.17 -2.67
CA VAL A 50 -7.22 -2.83 -1.42
C VAL A 50 -7.95 -2.29 -0.19
N ARG A 51 -9.11 -1.64 -0.38
CA ARG A 51 -9.84 -0.97 0.71
C ARG A 51 -10.26 -1.91 1.85
N SER A 52 -10.65 -3.16 1.55
CA SER A 52 -11.03 -4.15 2.56
C SER A 52 -9.86 -4.78 3.32
N CYS A 53 -8.62 -4.50 2.90
CA CYS A 53 -7.39 -5.00 3.52
C CYS A 53 -6.34 -3.89 3.67
N ASN A 54 -6.79 -2.65 3.90
CA ASN A 54 -5.91 -1.48 4.03
C ASN A 54 -4.86 -1.64 5.14
N ASN A 55 -5.21 -2.35 6.21
CA ASN A 55 -4.31 -2.73 7.31
C ASN A 55 -3.18 -3.70 6.91
N ASN A 56 -3.28 -4.33 5.74
CA ASN A 56 -2.32 -5.28 5.18
C ASN A 56 -1.66 -4.73 3.90
N SER A 57 -1.85 -3.45 3.59
CA SER A 57 -1.50 -2.89 2.29
C SER A 57 -0.53 -1.72 2.39
N ILE A 58 0.48 -1.73 1.52
CA ILE A 58 1.34 -0.58 1.28
C ILE A 58 1.02 -0.02 -0.11
N LEU A 59 0.68 1.27 -0.12
CA LEU A 59 0.48 2.03 -1.34
C LEU A 59 1.81 2.56 -1.87
N VAL A 60 2.06 2.36 -3.16
CA VAL A 60 3.23 2.88 -3.86
C VAL A 60 2.82 3.88 -4.94
N GLU A 61 3.76 4.72 -5.35
CA GLU A 61 3.54 5.66 -6.45
C GLU A 61 3.44 4.94 -7.80
N ASP A 62 2.76 5.57 -8.74
CA ASP A 62 2.73 5.09 -10.11
C ASP A 62 4.11 5.28 -10.75
N PHE A 63 4.69 4.20 -11.28
CA PHE A 63 5.91 4.30 -12.07
C PHE A 63 5.57 4.76 -13.49
N VAL A 64 5.83 6.03 -13.79
CA VAL A 64 5.54 6.62 -15.11
C VAL A 64 6.84 6.82 -15.90
N ARG A 65 7.23 5.83 -16.71
CA ARG A 65 8.48 5.85 -17.48
C ARG A 65 8.66 7.11 -18.35
N ALA A 66 7.57 7.63 -18.93
CA ALA A 66 7.59 8.77 -19.83
C ALA A 66 8.15 10.05 -19.19
N GLU A 67 7.99 10.22 -17.87
CA GLU A 67 8.45 11.42 -17.13
C GLU A 67 9.99 11.54 -17.08
N TYR A 68 10.72 10.48 -17.43
CA TYR A 68 12.17 10.41 -17.30
C TYR A 68 12.89 10.35 -18.65
N MET A 69 12.18 9.96 -19.72
CA MET A 69 12.75 9.87 -21.07
C MET A 69 13.26 11.23 -21.57
N ASP A 70 12.58 12.33 -21.25
CA ASP A 70 13.00 13.69 -21.61
C ASP A 70 14.29 14.13 -20.90
N THR A 71 14.67 13.46 -19.81
CA THR A 71 15.91 13.71 -19.08
C THR A 71 17.06 12.80 -19.52
N GLY A 72 16.85 11.96 -20.55
CA GLY A 72 17.83 10.97 -21.01
C GLY A 72 18.05 9.82 -20.03
N ARG A 73 17.10 9.58 -19.11
CA ARG A 73 17.19 8.53 -18.08
C ARG A 73 16.07 7.51 -18.30
N ASP A 74 16.40 6.23 -18.18
CA ASP A 74 15.41 5.15 -18.24
C ASP A 74 14.64 4.94 -16.93
N PHE A 75 15.03 5.64 -15.85
CA PHE A 75 14.45 5.51 -14.51
C PHE A 75 14.52 6.81 -13.70
N PRO A 76 13.60 7.02 -12.74
CA PRO A 76 13.67 8.10 -11.76
C PRO A 76 14.91 7.97 -10.88
N VAL A 77 15.67 9.04 -10.70
CA VAL A 77 16.91 9.02 -9.90
C VAL A 77 16.68 8.74 -8.41
N ASN A 78 15.45 8.96 -7.95
CA ASN A 78 15.07 8.80 -6.55
C ASN A 78 13.95 7.76 -6.34
N ASP A 79 13.64 6.93 -7.35
CA ASP A 79 12.71 5.83 -7.13
C ASP A 79 13.41 4.69 -6.39
N ARG A 80 13.03 4.55 -5.13
CA ARG A 80 13.49 3.51 -4.23
C ARG A 80 12.36 2.60 -3.79
N ALA A 81 11.18 2.67 -4.41
CA ALA A 81 10.00 1.95 -3.95
C ALA A 81 10.28 0.44 -3.83
N LEU A 82 10.83 -0.18 -4.87
CA LEU A 82 11.16 -1.62 -4.84
C LEU A 82 12.27 -1.96 -3.84
N LEU A 83 13.26 -1.09 -3.65
CA LEU A 83 14.32 -1.29 -2.66
C LEU A 83 13.73 -1.25 -1.24
N THR A 84 12.90 -0.25 -0.95
CA THR A 84 12.21 -0.11 0.32
C THR A 84 11.25 -1.28 0.58
N ILE A 85 10.54 -1.76 -0.44
CA ILE A 85 9.69 -2.96 -0.30
C ILE A 85 10.52 -4.19 0.06
N LYS A 86 11.70 -4.36 -0.55
CA LYS A 86 12.61 -5.47 -0.18
C LYS A 86 13.03 -5.38 1.29
N GLU A 87 13.43 -4.19 1.76
CA GLU A 87 13.82 -3.96 3.15
C GLU A 87 12.66 -4.26 4.11
N ILE A 88 11.43 -3.87 3.76
CA ILE A 88 10.23 -4.17 4.55
C ILE A 88 9.93 -5.66 4.64
N ILE A 89 10.07 -6.39 3.53
CA ILE A 89 9.90 -7.85 3.52
C ILE A 89 10.94 -8.50 4.44
N GLN A 90 12.19 -8.05 4.36
CA GLN A 90 13.25 -8.52 5.24
C GLN A 90 12.95 -8.23 6.72
N ASP A 91 12.50 -7.02 7.06
CA ASP A 91 12.10 -6.67 8.44
C ASP A 91 10.97 -7.58 8.95
N LEU A 92 9.97 -7.88 8.11
CA LEU A 92 8.87 -8.78 8.44
C LEU A 92 9.36 -10.21 8.69
N GLU A 93 10.25 -10.72 7.84
CA GLU A 93 10.88 -12.05 7.99
C GLU A 93 11.73 -12.15 9.26
N GLU A 94 12.50 -11.10 9.59
CA GLU A 94 13.39 -11.08 10.75
C GLU A 94 12.65 -10.84 12.07
N SER A 95 11.56 -10.06 12.04
CA SER A 95 10.80 -9.72 13.24
C SER A 95 9.75 -10.77 13.63
N ASP A 96 9.34 -11.62 12.68
CA ASP A 96 8.25 -12.60 12.84
C ASP A 96 6.93 -11.95 13.34
N MET A 97 6.76 -10.65 13.06
CA MET A 97 5.56 -9.91 13.45
C MET A 97 4.46 -10.11 12.39
N PRO A 98 3.19 -10.24 12.80
CA PRO A 98 2.08 -10.19 11.85
C PRO A 98 2.10 -8.89 11.05
N VAL A 99 1.85 -8.98 9.74
CA VAL A 99 1.87 -7.83 8.81
C VAL A 99 1.09 -6.62 9.35
N PRO A 100 -0.16 -6.76 9.84
CA PRO A 100 -0.91 -5.61 10.36
C PRO A 100 -0.29 -4.97 11.59
N GLU A 101 0.39 -5.76 12.43
CA GLU A 101 1.05 -5.27 13.65
C GLU A 101 2.32 -4.53 13.31
N TYR A 102 3.16 -5.10 12.43
CA TYR A 102 4.34 -4.44 11.90
C TYR A 102 3.98 -3.08 11.28
N LEU A 103 3.00 -3.02 10.38
CA LEU A 103 2.63 -1.77 9.72
C LEU A 103 2.14 -0.70 10.70
N LYS A 104 1.45 -1.08 11.78
CA LYS A 104 0.97 -0.14 12.81
C LYS A 104 2.07 0.30 13.78
N ASP A 105 3.11 -0.50 14.01
CA ASP A 105 4.17 -0.20 14.96
C ASP A 105 5.15 0.84 14.40
N ARG A 106 4.87 2.13 14.66
CA ARG A 106 5.73 3.25 14.23
C ARG A 106 7.16 3.18 14.76
N LYS A 107 7.42 2.42 15.84
CA LYS A 107 8.77 2.31 16.43
C LYS A 107 9.61 1.26 15.72
N ARG A 108 8.98 0.21 15.19
CA ARG A 108 9.66 -0.93 14.58
C ARG A 108 9.57 -0.96 13.06
N ARG A 109 8.48 -0.45 12.48
CA ARG A 109 8.28 -0.47 11.03
C ARG A 109 9.33 0.36 10.30
N HIS A 110 9.56 0.01 9.05
CA HIS A 110 10.47 0.73 8.18
C HIS A 110 10.14 2.24 8.16
N LYS A 111 11.17 3.07 8.37
CA LYS A 111 11.03 4.52 8.57
C LYS A 111 10.38 5.28 7.41
N ASP A 112 10.50 4.72 6.20
CA ASP A 112 9.93 5.34 4.99
C ASP A 112 8.43 5.03 4.82
N ILE A 113 7.86 4.14 5.65
CA ILE A 113 6.42 3.89 5.70
C ILE A 113 5.72 5.06 6.39
N LYS A 114 4.97 5.80 5.58
CA LYS A 114 4.05 6.84 6.01
C LYS A 114 2.65 6.26 6.22
N GLN A 115 1.84 6.94 7.02
CA GLN A 115 0.49 6.52 7.37
C GLN A 115 -0.47 7.70 7.15
N LEU A 116 -1.64 7.42 6.58
CA LEU A 116 -2.72 8.38 6.46
C LEU A 116 -4.08 7.73 6.75
N PRO A 117 -5.05 8.49 7.27
CA PRO A 117 -6.43 8.01 7.37
C PRO A 117 -7.01 7.62 6.00
N CYS A 118 -7.86 6.60 5.98
CA CYS A 118 -8.46 6.05 4.76
C CYS A 118 -9.19 7.11 3.91
N HIS A 119 -9.98 7.99 4.54
CA HIS A 119 -10.72 9.07 3.86
C HIS A 119 -9.81 10.05 3.10
N MET A 120 -8.56 10.21 3.53
CA MET A 120 -7.57 11.07 2.87
C MET A 120 -7.01 10.42 1.58
N ALA A 121 -6.94 9.08 1.56
CA ALA A 121 -6.52 8.33 0.38
C ALA A 121 -7.66 8.17 -0.63
N ILE A 122 -8.90 8.08 -0.13
CA ILE A 122 -10.11 7.82 -0.92
C ILE A 122 -11.12 8.96 -0.70
N LYS A 123 -10.90 10.08 -1.38
CA LYS A 123 -11.76 11.28 -1.26
C LYS A 123 -13.21 11.07 -1.71
N GLN A 124 -13.48 10.03 -2.49
CA GLN A 124 -14.79 9.77 -3.08
C GLN A 124 -15.65 8.80 -2.25
N MET A 125 -15.12 8.26 -1.15
CA MET A 125 -15.90 7.38 -0.27
C MET A 125 -16.59 8.19 0.84
N PRO A 126 -17.83 7.82 1.21
CA PRO A 126 -18.45 8.29 2.44
C PRO A 126 -17.55 8.01 3.65
N ASP A 127 -17.49 8.94 4.60
CA ASP A 127 -16.64 8.83 5.81
C ASP A 127 -16.92 7.54 6.59
N GLU A 128 -18.18 7.11 6.62
CA GLU A 128 -18.65 5.88 7.27
C GLU A 128 -18.03 4.60 6.69
N LEU A 129 -17.62 4.63 5.42
CA LEU A 129 -16.98 3.52 4.72
C LEU A 129 -15.46 3.67 4.67
N ALA A 130 -14.94 4.87 4.95
CA ALA A 130 -13.52 5.21 4.91
C ALA A 130 -12.84 5.01 6.27
N VAL A 131 -12.91 3.78 6.78
CA VAL A 131 -12.41 3.40 8.11
C VAL A 131 -10.97 2.89 8.05
N GLY A 132 -10.19 3.20 9.09
CA GLY A 132 -8.81 2.73 9.27
C GLY A 132 -7.78 3.60 8.57
N ASP A 133 -6.58 3.04 8.41
CA ASP A 133 -5.42 3.75 7.87
C ASP A 133 -4.88 3.04 6.62
N PHE A 134 -4.27 3.82 5.73
CA PHE A 134 -3.40 3.32 4.69
C PHE A 134 -1.94 3.59 5.04
N PHE A 135 -1.09 2.67 4.61
CA PHE A 135 0.36 2.82 4.64
C PHE A 135 0.86 3.10 3.24
N PHE A 136 1.90 3.92 3.10
CA PHE A 136 2.42 4.27 1.79
C PHE A 136 3.91 4.62 1.80
N ILE A 137 4.54 4.41 0.64
CA ILE A 137 5.91 4.83 0.34
C ILE A 137 5.85 5.90 -0.76
N GLY A 138 6.78 6.84 -0.72
CA GLY A 138 6.82 7.97 -1.65
C GLY A 138 6.10 9.22 -1.13
N ASN A 139 5.76 10.12 -2.03
CA ASN A 139 5.25 11.47 -1.76
C ASN A 139 3.82 11.73 -2.28
N LYS A 140 3.20 10.79 -3.00
CA LYS A 140 1.86 10.90 -3.59
C LYS A 140 0.79 11.33 -2.60
N TYR A 141 0.85 10.80 -1.38
CA TYR A 141 -0.07 11.13 -0.29
C TYR A 141 0.56 12.04 0.77
N LYS A 142 1.65 12.74 0.46
CA LYS A 142 2.25 13.69 1.39
C LYS A 142 1.22 14.79 1.68
N PRO A 143 0.72 14.89 2.92
CA PRO A 143 -0.28 15.90 3.24
C PRO A 143 0.33 17.30 3.04
N THR A 144 -0.47 18.22 2.53
CA THR A 144 -0.13 19.65 2.59
C THR A 144 -0.05 20.10 4.05
N LYS A 145 0.63 21.23 4.34
CA LYS A 145 0.69 21.79 5.71
C LYS A 145 -0.69 21.99 6.36
N ALA A 146 -1.72 22.23 5.55
CA ALA A 146 -3.10 22.34 6.04
C ALA A 146 -3.64 20.96 6.46
N GLN A 147 -3.44 19.94 5.63
CA GLN A 147 -3.84 18.56 5.93
C GLN A 147 -3.04 17.94 7.07
N GLU A 148 -1.76 18.31 7.24
CA GLU A 148 -0.95 17.91 8.39
C GLU A 148 -1.61 18.35 9.70
N ARG A 149 -2.15 19.58 9.75
CA ARG A 149 -2.88 20.10 10.92
C ARG A 149 -4.19 19.35 11.15
N GLU A 150 -4.91 19.00 10.09
CA GLU A 150 -6.15 18.22 10.18
C GLU A 150 -5.89 16.80 10.70
N ILE A 151 -4.86 16.12 10.19
CA ILE A 151 -4.44 14.79 10.66
C ILE A 151 -4.05 14.85 12.13
N GLN A 152 -3.29 15.87 12.54
CA GLN A 152 -2.88 16.04 13.94
C GLN A 152 -4.09 16.24 14.87
N ASN A 153 -5.10 16.98 14.41
CA ASN A 153 -6.34 17.21 15.16
C ASN A 153 -7.25 15.97 15.18
N ALA A 154 -7.26 15.16 14.12
CA ALA A 154 -8.05 13.92 14.05
C ALA A 154 -7.46 12.83 14.95
N VAL A 155 -6.13 12.67 14.98
CA VAL A 155 -5.43 11.73 15.86
C VAL A 155 -5.62 12.09 17.33
N MET A 156 -5.72 13.39 17.66
CA MET A 156 -5.99 13.87 19.03
C MET A 156 -7.45 13.65 19.50
N LYS A 157 -8.36 13.30 18.58
CA LYS A 157 -9.80 13.12 18.87
C LYS A 157 -10.27 11.66 18.88
N SER A 158 -9.46 10.71 18.40
CA SER A 158 -9.78 9.28 18.54
C SER A 158 -9.53 8.82 19.98
N PRO A 159 -10.55 8.31 20.69
CA PRO A 159 -10.33 7.69 21.99
C PRO A 159 -9.52 6.40 21.81
N VAL A 160 -8.60 6.16 22.74
CA VAL A 160 -7.86 4.90 22.91
C VAL A 160 -8.84 3.76 23.18
#